data_AF-A0A074S9K2-F1
#
_entry.id   AF-A0A074S9K2-F1
#
_cell.length_a   1.000
_cell.length_b   1.000
_cell.length_c   1.000
_cell.angle_alpha   90.00
_cell.angle_beta   90.00
_cell.angle_gamma   90.00
#
_symmetry.space_group_name_H-M   'P 1'
#
loop_
_entity.id
_entity.type
_entity.pdbx_description
1 polymer ?
#
loop_
_entity_poly.entity_id
_entity_poly.type
_entity_poly.pdbx_seq_one_letter_code
_entity_poly.pdbx_strand_id
1 'polypeptide(L)'
;MFYKAFPEHFNLEAYAERQYLECLWVPEIFAPSTALVPVLQSVTSPGDRTPTAGPHPLHPVLDELVLSLVDIHTKYRKTMPSLLEKKGGAQDAEEACIFYAWTHAQPTDESVNEEKWGKEWLYEAEKREILMQTLLRMLKLTLSPPPVPKRKRRKDKVAPEPSPYEETVSSLEMLVDRIGIIRQTATSTVKNDQAKAAGKGDAIGRDWAAVFCEDVLKPLFKESLPEQYETLRYHCLPPLSRDVSPARSESSIVDFPQSQSQSIPQQLARNLSRTASISSRSRTLNARSLSRISTSQSRSRSGFVETDPDARARDRSRSVSFASRSAGGIRAPVKAGVRPRGGRVKPKQLSAAPGASKLCRFVFFQLGICTYGML
;
A
#
# COMPACT_ATOMS: atom_id res chain seq x y z
N MET A 1 5.17 38.50 -8.03
CA MET A 1 5.78 37.16 -7.91
C MET A 1 6.91 37.25 -6.90
N PHE A 2 6.69 36.80 -5.67
CA PHE A 2 7.75 36.68 -4.68
C PHE A 2 8.37 35.30 -4.83
N TYR A 3 9.54 35.23 -5.46
CA TYR A 3 10.37 34.04 -5.37
C TYR A 3 10.83 33.93 -3.92
N LYS A 4 10.16 33.09 -3.15
CA LYS A 4 10.58 32.73 -1.80
C LYS A 4 11.91 32.00 -1.99
N ALA A 5 13.02 32.68 -1.71
CA ALA A 5 14.34 32.08 -1.77
C ALA A 5 14.33 30.85 -0.87
N PHE A 6 14.47 29.67 -1.47
CA PHE A 6 14.56 28.43 -0.70
C PHE A 6 15.88 28.47 0.08
N PRO A 7 15.87 28.17 1.39
CA PRO A 7 17.10 28.11 2.18
C PRO A 7 18.12 27.17 1.53
N GLU A 8 19.41 27.54 1.52
CA GLU A 8 20.51 26.81 0.85
C GLU A 8 20.77 25.37 1.35
N HIS A 9 19.96 24.87 2.29
CA HIS A 9 19.99 23.49 2.79
C HIS A 9 18.62 22.81 2.67
N PHE A 10 17.97 23.00 1.52
CA PHE A 10 16.72 22.31 1.25
C PHE A 10 16.98 20.82 1.00
N ASN A 11 16.67 19.97 1.98
CA ASN A 11 16.67 18.53 1.81
C ASN A 11 15.36 18.11 1.11
N LEU A 12 15.46 17.76 -0.16
CA LEU A 12 14.33 17.35 -1.01
C LEU A 12 13.61 16.11 -0.47
N GLU A 13 14.35 15.15 0.06
CA GLU A 13 13.83 13.91 0.63
C GLU A 13 12.95 14.21 1.85
N ALA A 14 13.49 14.93 2.83
CA ALA A 14 12.76 15.32 4.04
C ALA A 14 11.53 16.19 3.72
N TYR A 15 11.61 17.02 2.68
CA TYR A 15 10.46 17.80 2.23
C TYR A 15 9.36 16.93 1.62
N ALA A 16 9.73 16.02 0.71
CA ALA A 16 8.78 15.12 0.06
C ALA A 16 8.14 14.17 1.06
N GLU A 17 8.92 13.61 1.99
CA GLU A 17 8.43 12.78 3.10
C GLU A 17 7.42 13.56 3.96
N ARG A 18 7.75 14.79 4.34
CA ARG A 18 6.83 15.64 5.09
C ARG A 18 5.52 15.88 4.34
N GLN A 19 5.58 16.22 3.06
CA GLN A 19 4.38 16.46 2.25
C GLN A 19 3.55 15.18 2.08
N TYR A 20 4.21 14.04 1.95
CA TYR A 20 3.56 12.73 1.91
C TYR A 20 2.82 12.44 3.22
N LEU A 21 3.48 12.57 4.37
CA LEU A 21 2.89 12.31 5.69
C LEU A 21 1.78 13.30 6.03
N GLU A 22 1.94 14.58 5.67
CA GLU A 22 0.89 15.59 5.85
C GLU A 22 -0.35 15.20 5.04
N CYS A 23 -0.21 14.89 3.75
CA CYS A 23 -1.34 14.46 2.94
C CYS A 23 -1.92 13.11 3.39
N LEU A 24 -1.12 12.21 3.97
CA LEU A 24 -1.58 10.89 4.40
C LEU A 24 -2.34 10.94 5.72
N TRP A 25 -1.82 11.63 6.74
CA TRP A 25 -2.35 11.55 8.11
C TRP A 25 -3.21 12.75 8.51
N VAL A 26 -3.09 13.89 7.82
CA VAL A 26 -3.90 15.07 8.11
C VAL A 26 -5.24 14.97 7.33
N PRO A 27 -6.36 15.42 7.93
CA PRO A 27 -7.65 15.43 7.24
C PRO A 27 -7.62 16.14 5.88
N GLU A 28 -8.40 15.63 4.91
CA GLU A 28 -8.47 16.13 3.52
C GLU A 28 -8.76 17.64 3.43
N ILE A 29 -9.50 18.19 4.40
CA ILE A 29 -9.81 19.63 4.46
C ILE A 29 -8.57 20.52 4.65
N PHE A 30 -7.50 19.98 5.23
CA PHE A 30 -6.26 20.72 5.50
C PHE A 30 -5.14 20.32 4.54
N ALA A 31 -5.05 19.04 4.20
CA ALA A 31 -4.05 18.51 3.29
C ALA A 31 -4.73 17.68 2.19
N PRO A 32 -5.32 18.34 1.17
CA PRO A 32 -6.02 17.64 0.12
C PRO A 32 -5.03 16.85 -0.74
N SER A 33 -5.42 15.64 -1.11
CA SER A 33 -4.63 14.76 -1.97
C SER A 33 -4.30 15.38 -3.33
N THR A 34 -5.13 16.31 -3.81
CA THR A 34 -4.91 17.10 -5.03
C THR A 34 -3.67 17.99 -4.97
N ALA A 35 -3.20 18.35 -3.77
CA ALA A 35 -2.06 19.24 -3.59
C ALA A 35 -0.71 18.51 -3.67
N LEU A 36 -0.66 17.20 -3.38
CA LEU A 36 0.59 16.44 -3.30
C LEU A 36 1.43 16.57 -4.58
N VAL A 37 0.80 16.31 -5.74
CA VAL A 37 1.49 16.26 -7.03
C VAL A 37 2.01 17.65 -7.44
N PRO A 38 1.19 18.73 -7.45
CA PRO A 38 1.69 20.08 -7.72
C PRO A 38 2.79 20.51 -6.77
N VAL A 39 2.68 20.18 -5.48
CA VAL A 39 3.67 20.55 -4.47
C VAL A 39 5.01 19.86 -4.74
N LEU A 40 5.03 18.54 -4.97
CA LEU A 40 6.27 17.83 -5.29
C LEU A 40 6.90 18.31 -6.61
N GLN A 41 6.08 18.60 -7.63
CA GLN A 41 6.55 19.13 -8.90
C GLN A 41 7.10 20.57 -8.80
N SER A 42 6.63 21.36 -7.84
CA SER A 42 7.06 22.76 -7.64
C SER A 42 8.49 22.88 -7.13
N VAL A 43 8.99 21.84 -6.46
CA VAL A 43 10.35 21.82 -5.90
C VAL A 43 11.41 21.64 -6.98
N THR A 44 11.03 21.08 -8.12
CA THR A 44 11.96 20.88 -9.22
C THR A 44 12.05 22.14 -10.07
N SER A 45 13.28 22.62 -10.29
CA SER A 45 13.52 23.80 -11.11
C SER A 45 12.97 23.58 -12.53
N PRO A 46 12.37 24.59 -13.18
CA PRO A 46 11.91 24.45 -14.57
C PRO A 46 13.00 23.97 -15.53
N GLY A 47 14.28 24.29 -15.25
CA GLY A 47 15.42 23.85 -16.05
C GLY A 47 15.71 22.35 -15.97
N ASP A 48 15.43 21.72 -14.84
CA ASP A 48 15.65 20.28 -14.61
C ASP A 48 14.61 19.40 -15.32
N ARG A 49 13.54 20.02 -15.84
CA ARG A 49 12.53 19.34 -16.66
C ARG A 49 13.02 19.05 -18.08
N THR A 50 14.19 19.56 -18.46
CA THR A 50 14.74 19.30 -19.80
C THR A 50 15.41 17.92 -19.84
N PRO A 51 15.06 17.06 -20.82
CA PRO A 51 15.53 15.66 -20.89
C PRO A 51 17.05 15.51 -21.12
N THR A 52 17.76 16.61 -21.36
CA THR A 52 19.21 16.66 -21.55
C THR A 52 20.01 16.51 -20.25
N ALA A 53 19.41 16.76 -19.08
CA ALA A 53 20.13 16.87 -17.81
C ALA A 53 20.31 15.54 -17.03
N GLY A 54 19.79 14.42 -17.53
CA GLY A 54 19.87 13.11 -16.87
C GLY A 54 18.57 12.69 -16.17
N PRO A 55 18.62 11.73 -15.23
CA PRO A 55 17.44 11.31 -14.47
C PRO A 55 16.86 12.47 -13.65
N HIS A 56 15.53 12.60 -13.63
CA HIS A 56 14.84 13.59 -12.82
C HIS A 56 15.16 13.40 -11.32
N PRO A 57 15.45 14.48 -10.55
CA PRO A 57 15.88 14.38 -9.14
C PRO A 57 14.82 13.79 -8.21
N LEU A 58 13.54 13.85 -8.57
CA LEU A 58 12.45 13.23 -7.82
C LEU A 58 12.42 11.70 -7.91
N HIS A 59 13.06 11.05 -8.90
CA HIS A 59 13.03 9.58 -9.01
C HIS A 59 13.52 8.88 -7.73
N PRO A 60 14.73 9.13 -7.22
CA PRO A 60 15.21 8.47 -6.00
C PRO A 60 14.32 8.75 -4.79
N VAL A 61 13.83 9.98 -4.66
CA VAL A 61 12.96 10.38 -3.54
C VAL A 61 11.61 9.66 -3.59
N LEU A 62 11.03 9.50 -4.78
CA LEU A 62 9.81 8.74 -4.96
C LEU A 62 10.03 7.24 -4.74
N ASP A 63 11.20 6.71 -5.08
CA ASP A 63 11.53 5.29 -4.85
C ASP A 63 11.54 4.93 -3.37
N GLU A 64 11.92 5.85 -2.49
CA GLU A 64 11.90 5.68 -1.03
C GLU A 64 10.48 5.79 -0.44
N LEU A 65 9.62 6.62 -1.03
CA LEU A 65 8.23 6.83 -0.57
C LEU A 65 7.24 5.81 -1.14
N VAL A 66 7.58 5.15 -2.25
CA VAL A 66 6.70 4.19 -2.92
C VAL A 66 6.71 2.86 -2.17
N LEU A 67 5.53 2.47 -1.66
CA LEU A 67 5.32 1.20 -0.98
C LEU A 67 4.68 0.18 -1.93
N SER A 68 5.10 -1.08 -1.85
CA SER A 68 4.39 -2.15 -2.56
C SER A 68 3.02 -2.40 -1.92
N LEU A 69 2.07 -2.97 -2.67
CA LEU A 69 0.76 -3.34 -2.11
C LEU A 69 0.89 -4.30 -0.91
N VAL A 70 1.89 -5.20 -0.95
CA VAL A 70 2.19 -6.12 0.15
C VAL A 70 2.68 -5.39 1.40
N ASP A 71 3.49 -4.35 1.23
CA ASP A 71 4.00 -3.53 2.33
C ASP A 71 2.89 -2.70 2.95
N ILE A 72 2.02 -2.08 2.14
CA ILE A 72 0.83 -1.36 2.60
C ILE A 72 -0.05 -2.31 3.44
N HIS A 73 -0.33 -3.50 2.92
CA HIS A 73 -1.10 -4.49 3.67
C HIS A 73 -0.43 -4.90 4.98
N THR A 74 0.88 -5.13 4.97
CA THR A 74 1.62 -5.51 6.17
C THR A 74 1.59 -4.39 7.20
N LYS A 75 1.76 -3.13 6.76
CA LYS A 75 1.66 -1.92 7.58
C LYS A 75 0.31 -1.85 8.29
N TYR A 76 -0.79 -1.88 7.56
CA TYR A 76 -2.13 -1.68 8.16
C TYR A 76 -2.69 -2.91 8.88
N ARG A 77 -2.25 -4.12 8.55
CA ARG A 77 -2.77 -5.36 9.18
C ARG A 77 -1.94 -5.87 10.35
N LYS A 78 -0.66 -5.51 10.43
CA LYS A 78 0.25 -6.02 11.47
C LYS A 78 0.96 -4.90 12.22
N THR A 79 1.59 -3.98 11.50
CA THR A 79 2.43 -2.96 12.13
C THR A 79 1.61 -1.93 12.89
N MET A 80 0.58 -1.35 12.27
CA MET A 80 -0.26 -0.30 12.86
C MET A 80 -1.05 -0.79 14.09
N PRO A 81 -1.74 -1.95 14.08
CA PRO A 81 -2.41 -2.43 15.29
C PRO A 81 -1.44 -2.62 16.47
N SER A 82 -0.29 -3.25 16.22
CA SER A 82 0.76 -3.44 17.23
C SER A 82 1.32 -2.11 17.75
N LEU A 83 1.49 -1.12 16.86
CA LEU A 83 1.95 0.22 17.20
C LEU A 83 0.94 0.93 18.12
N LEU A 84 -0.36 0.84 17.81
CA LEU A 84 -1.42 1.50 18.59
C LEU A 84 -1.65 0.84 19.96
N GLU A 85 -1.40 -0.47 20.10
CA GLU A 85 -1.44 -1.17 21.39
C GLU A 85 -0.27 -0.77 22.30
N LYS A 86 0.90 -0.48 21.71
CA LYS A 86 2.08 -0.05 22.45
C LYS A 86 1.90 1.40 22.91
N LYS A 87 1.55 1.59 24.19
CA LYS A 87 1.55 2.90 24.86
C LYS A 87 2.97 3.47 25.02
N GLY A 88 3.60 3.85 23.92
CA GLY A 88 4.94 4.41 23.84
C GLY A 88 4.96 5.76 23.10
N GLY A 89 6.03 6.53 23.28
CA GLY A 89 6.26 7.72 22.47
C GLY A 89 6.66 7.35 21.04
N ALA A 90 6.29 8.21 20.09
CA ALA A 90 6.66 8.09 18.68
C ALA A 90 8.19 7.99 18.52
N GLN A 91 8.63 7.02 17.72
CA GLN A 91 10.05 6.79 17.41
C GLN A 91 10.51 7.62 16.21
N ASP A 92 9.61 7.92 15.29
CA ASP A 92 9.87 8.70 14.08
C ASP A 92 8.73 9.70 13.77
N ALA A 93 8.87 10.43 12.66
CA ALA A 93 7.90 11.44 12.23
C ALA A 93 6.57 10.83 11.78
N GLU A 94 6.60 9.64 11.17
CA GLU A 94 5.41 8.94 10.72
C GLU A 94 4.57 8.47 11.93
N GLU A 95 5.19 7.79 12.90
CA GLU A 95 4.54 7.37 14.14
C GLU A 95 3.93 8.57 14.88
N ALA A 96 4.62 9.71 14.91
CA ALA A 96 4.10 10.94 15.51
C ALA A 96 2.82 11.43 14.79
N CYS A 97 2.80 11.38 13.46
CA CYS A 97 1.62 11.73 12.67
C CYS A 97 0.47 10.74 12.89
N ILE A 98 0.76 9.45 12.96
CA ILE A 98 -0.22 8.39 13.23
C ILE A 98 -0.89 8.60 14.58
N PHE A 99 -0.11 8.79 15.65
CA PHE A 99 -0.66 9.01 16.99
C PHE A 99 -1.48 10.30 17.05
N TYR A 100 -1.03 11.35 16.37
CA TYR A 100 -1.81 12.58 16.25
C TYR A 100 -3.15 12.34 15.56
N ALA A 101 -3.15 11.70 14.39
CA ALA A 101 -4.36 11.42 13.62
C ALA A 101 -5.31 10.49 14.39
N TRP A 102 -4.80 9.44 15.02
CA TRP A 102 -5.58 8.50 15.83
C TRP A 102 -6.28 9.21 16.99
N THR A 103 -5.53 9.98 17.79
CA THR A 103 -6.07 10.66 18.98
C THR A 103 -7.13 11.71 18.64
N HIS A 104 -7.02 12.39 17.50
CA HIS A 104 -7.98 13.42 17.09
C HIS A 104 -9.16 12.86 16.29
N ALA A 105 -9.07 11.62 15.81
CA ALA A 105 -10.16 10.93 15.13
C ALA A 105 -11.07 10.14 16.09
N GLN A 106 -10.70 10.02 17.37
CA GLN A 106 -11.49 9.26 18.34
C GLN A 106 -12.92 9.82 18.46
N PRO A 107 -13.94 8.94 18.49
CA PRO A 107 -15.30 9.38 18.68
C PRO A 107 -15.45 10.03 20.05
N THR A 108 -16.15 11.16 20.11
CA THR A 108 -16.48 11.82 21.39
C THR A 108 -17.55 11.05 22.16
N ASP A 109 -18.32 10.20 21.47
CA ASP A 109 -19.38 9.39 22.06
C ASP A 109 -18.82 8.07 22.61
N GLU A 110 -18.87 7.92 23.93
CA GLU A 110 -18.42 6.72 24.66
C GLU A 110 -19.21 5.45 24.30
N SER A 111 -20.38 5.57 23.64
CA SER A 111 -21.17 4.42 23.21
C SER A 111 -20.60 3.70 21.98
N VAL A 112 -19.65 4.34 21.27
CA VAL A 112 -19.01 3.76 20.09
C VAL A 112 -18.05 2.66 20.52
N ASN A 113 -18.26 1.44 19.98
CA ASN A 113 -17.36 0.32 20.21
C ASN A 113 -15.96 0.64 19.64
N GLU A 114 -14.96 0.83 20.53
CA GLU A 114 -13.59 1.20 20.18
C GLU A 114 -12.93 0.21 19.20
N GLU A 115 -13.20 -1.10 19.34
CA GLU A 115 -12.65 -2.12 18.45
C GLU A 115 -13.23 -2.00 17.03
N LYS A 116 -14.52 -1.70 16.92
CA LYS A 116 -15.18 -1.48 15.63
C LYS A 116 -14.65 -0.20 14.97
N TRP A 117 -14.62 0.91 15.72
CA TRP A 117 -14.12 2.19 15.23
C TRP A 117 -12.65 2.09 14.80
N GLY A 118 -11.79 1.44 15.59
CA GLY A 118 -10.38 1.28 15.25
C GLY A 118 -10.15 0.50 13.95
N LYS A 119 -10.96 -0.54 13.70
CA LYS A 119 -10.94 -1.28 12.43
C LYS A 119 -11.38 -0.42 11.24
N GLU A 120 -12.42 0.40 11.42
CA GLU A 120 -12.90 1.33 10.40
C GLU A 120 -11.86 2.41 10.10
N TRP A 121 -11.24 3.00 11.14
CA TRP A 121 -10.17 3.98 10.99
C TRP A 121 -8.96 3.41 10.23
N LEU A 122 -8.51 2.21 10.60
CA LEU A 122 -7.40 1.54 9.90
C LEU A 122 -7.74 1.23 8.43
N TYR A 123 -8.99 0.86 8.15
CA TYR A 123 -9.45 0.64 6.79
C TYR A 123 -9.45 1.93 5.95
N GLU A 124 -9.92 3.04 6.54
CA GLU A 124 -9.92 4.36 5.90
C GLU A 124 -8.50 4.87 5.66
N ALA A 125 -7.58 4.64 6.60
CA ALA A 125 -6.17 4.97 6.44
C ALA A 125 -5.49 4.09 5.37
N GLU A 126 -5.75 2.78 5.34
CA GLU A 126 -5.28 1.86 4.28
C GLU A 126 -5.76 2.35 2.90
N LYS A 127 -7.03 2.72 2.79
CA LYS A 127 -7.61 3.28 1.57
C LYS A 127 -6.90 4.56 1.15
N ARG A 128 -6.67 5.50 2.07
CA ARG A 128 -6.00 6.77 1.80
C ARG A 128 -4.56 6.55 1.32
N GLU A 129 -3.82 5.65 1.96
CA GLU A 129 -2.46 5.28 1.52
C GLU A 129 -2.47 4.74 0.09
N ILE A 130 -3.41 3.86 -0.25
CA ILE A 130 -3.52 3.31 -1.62
C ILE A 130 -3.74 4.44 -2.63
N LEU A 131 -4.64 5.39 -2.35
CA LEU A 131 -4.88 6.53 -3.22
C LEU A 131 -3.62 7.39 -3.39
N MET A 132 -2.90 7.66 -2.30
CA MET A 132 -1.63 8.39 -2.32
C MET A 132 -0.57 7.65 -3.14
N GLN A 133 -0.46 6.34 -2.97
CA GLN A 133 0.49 5.48 -3.69
C GLN A 133 0.17 5.37 -5.19
N THR A 134 -1.12 5.48 -5.57
CA THR A 134 -1.55 5.68 -6.97
C THR A 134 -1.05 7.03 -7.50
N LEU A 135 -1.22 8.13 -6.76
CA LEU A 135 -0.76 9.46 -7.17
C LEU A 135 0.77 9.52 -7.36
N LEU A 136 1.54 8.94 -6.43
CA LEU A 136 3.01 8.92 -6.52
C LEU A 136 3.51 8.14 -7.74
N ARG A 137 2.88 6.99 -8.07
CA ARG A 137 3.24 6.21 -9.26
C ARG A 137 2.86 6.92 -10.55
N MET A 138 1.67 7.53 -10.60
CA MET A 138 1.26 8.36 -11.74
C MET A 138 2.23 9.53 -11.93
N LEU A 139 2.61 10.23 -10.86
CA LEU A 139 3.64 11.26 -10.90
C LEU A 139 4.97 10.71 -11.44
N LYS A 140 5.45 9.58 -10.93
CA LYS A 140 6.68 8.94 -11.40
C LYS A 140 6.66 8.63 -12.91
N LEU A 141 5.51 8.22 -13.45
CA LEU A 141 5.32 7.97 -14.88
C LEU A 141 5.32 9.26 -15.72
N THR A 142 4.96 10.42 -15.14
CA THR A 142 5.07 11.73 -15.83
C THR A 142 6.51 12.27 -15.86
N LEU A 143 7.39 11.77 -15.01
CA LEU A 143 8.79 12.20 -15.00
C LEU A 143 9.54 11.62 -16.19
N SER A 144 10.50 12.38 -16.73
CA SER A 144 11.36 11.88 -17.81
C SER A 144 12.01 10.55 -17.39
N PRO A 145 11.91 9.49 -18.21
CA PRO A 145 12.45 8.19 -17.85
C PRO A 145 13.97 8.28 -17.65
N PRO A 146 14.54 7.57 -16.66
CA PRO A 146 15.98 7.56 -16.49
C PRO A 146 16.66 7.05 -17.77
N PRO A 147 17.76 7.66 -18.22
CA PRO A 147 18.45 7.26 -19.43
C PRO A 147 18.85 5.78 -19.31
N VAL A 148 18.30 4.94 -20.19
CA VAL A 148 18.61 3.52 -20.20
C VAL A 148 20.11 3.40 -20.52
N PRO A 149 20.93 2.82 -19.62
CA PRO A 149 22.35 2.67 -19.89
C PRO A 149 22.48 1.83 -21.16
N LYS A 150 23.17 2.37 -22.18
CA LYS A 150 23.43 1.68 -23.45
C LYS A 150 24.30 0.45 -23.15
N ARG A 151 23.67 -0.64 -22.71
CA ARG A 151 24.36 -1.90 -22.41
C ARG A 151 24.97 -2.39 -23.72
N LYS A 152 26.30 -2.41 -23.78
CA LYS A 152 27.06 -2.95 -24.92
C LYS A 152 26.62 -4.39 -25.11
N ARG A 153 25.81 -4.61 -26.15
CA ARG A 153 25.14 -5.86 -26.54
C ARG A 153 26.11 -7.04 -26.50
N ARG A 154 26.26 -7.67 -25.33
CA ARG A 154 26.84 -9.02 -25.24
C ARG A 154 25.74 -10.00 -25.61
N LYS A 155 26.08 -10.88 -26.54
CA LYS A 155 25.19 -11.85 -27.21
C LYS A 155 24.86 -13.02 -26.26
N ASP A 156 24.44 -12.72 -25.03
CA ASP A 156 23.89 -13.71 -24.12
C ASP A 156 22.37 -13.56 -24.09
N LYS A 157 21.69 -14.65 -24.42
CA LYS A 157 20.26 -14.76 -24.66
C LYS A 157 19.50 -14.87 -23.32
N VAL A 158 19.73 -13.91 -22.42
CA VAL A 158 18.98 -13.77 -21.18
C VAL A 158 17.66 -13.06 -21.50
N ALA A 159 16.55 -13.53 -20.93
CA ALA A 159 15.25 -12.88 -21.08
C ALA A 159 15.37 -11.39 -20.72
N PRO A 160 14.76 -10.46 -21.48
CA PRO A 160 14.79 -9.05 -21.15
C PRO A 160 14.20 -8.86 -19.74
N GLU A 161 14.96 -8.24 -18.85
CA GLU A 161 14.37 -7.78 -17.58
C GLU A 161 13.34 -6.70 -17.90
N PRO A 162 12.18 -6.69 -17.20
CA PRO A 162 11.16 -5.69 -17.41
C PRO A 162 11.76 -4.31 -17.21
N SER A 163 11.37 -3.37 -18.06
CA SER A 163 11.80 -2.00 -17.87
C SER A 163 11.24 -1.45 -16.55
N PRO A 164 11.95 -0.55 -15.85
CA PRO A 164 11.44 0.08 -14.63
C PRO A 164 10.06 0.76 -14.83
N TYR A 165 9.80 1.20 -16.06
CA TYR A 165 8.51 1.74 -16.46
C TYR A 165 7.40 0.67 -16.42
N GLU A 166 7.62 -0.49 -17.05
CA GLU A 166 6.67 -1.61 -17.05
C GLU A 166 6.40 -2.13 -15.63
N GLU A 167 7.42 -2.18 -14.77
CA GLU A 167 7.25 -2.54 -13.36
C GLU A 167 6.37 -1.52 -12.61
N THR A 168 6.57 -0.22 -12.87
CA THR A 168 5.77 0.85 -12.27
C THR A 168 4.30 0.76 -12.72
N VAL A 169 4.05 0.50 -14.02
CA VAL A 169 2.70 0.30 -14.57
C VAL A 169 2.04 -0.96 -13.98
N SER A 170 2.76 -2.08 -13.93
CA SER A 170 2.24 -3.33 -13.34
C SER A 170 1.89 -3.14 -11.86
N SER A 171 2.73 -2.41 -11.12
CA SER A 171 2.46 -2.08 -9.72
C SER A 171 1.27 -1.13 -9.57
N LEU A 172 1.07 -0.21 -10.50
CA LEU A 172 -0.09 0.68 -10.53
C LEU A 172 -1.38 -0.11 -10.73
N GLU A 173 -1.42 -1.05 -11.69
CA GLU A 173 -2.57 -1.91 -11.96
C GLU A 173 -3.01 -2.69 -10.71
N MET A 174 -2.07 -3.26 -9.94
CA MET A 174 -2.39 -3.93 -8.67
C MET A 174 -3.07 -3.00 -7.65
N LEU A 175 -2.67 -1.73 -7.59
CA LEU A 175 -3.33 -0.74 -6.72
C LEU A 175 -4.73 -0.39 -7.24
N VAL A 176 -4.91 -0.29 -8.56
CA VAL A 176 -6.21 -0.04 -9.19
C VAL A 176 -7.20 -1.18 -8.89
N ASP A 177 -6.75 -2.42 -9.02
CA ASP A 177 -7.54 -3.59 -8.64
C ASP A 177 -7.93 -3.55 -7.16
N ARG A 178 -6.98 -3.17 -6.29
CA ARG A 178 -7.24 -3.01 -4.87
C ARG A 178 -8.27 -1.92 -4.58
N ILE A 179 -8.25 -0.79 -5.28
CA ILE A 179 -9.28 0.26 -5.19
C ILE A 179 -10.66 -0.32 -5.55
N GLY A 180 -10.75 -1.10 -6.63
CA GLY A 180 -11.97 -1.79 -7.02
C GLY A 180 -12.51 -2.72 -5.93
N ILE A 181 -11.63 -3.52 -5.30
CA ILE A 181 -11.98 -4.42 -4.20
C ILE A 181 -12.45 -3.64 -2.96
N ILE A 182 -11.73 -2.60 -2.56
CA ILE A 182 -12.09 -1.74 -1.40
C ILE A 182 -13.48 -1.15 -1.63
N ARG A 183 -13.72 -0.58 -2.81
CA ARG A 183 -15.02 -0.03 -3.17
C ARG A 183 -16.14 -1.06 -3.09
N GLN A 184 -15.96 -2.25 -3.69
CA GLN A 184 -16.97 -3.32 -3.65
C GLN A 184 -17.26 -3.76 -2.21
N THR A 185 -16.22 -3.87 -1.38
CA THR A 185 -16.37 -4.30 0.03
C THR A 185 -17.00 -3.22 0.91
N ALA A 186 -16.69 -1.94 0.70
CA ALA A 186 -17.27 -0.80 1.44
C ALA A 186 -18.79 -0.68 1.25
N THR A 187 -19.31 -1.00 0.05
CA THR A 187 -20.76 -0.93 -0.19
C THR A 187 -21.57 -1.96 0.59
N SER A 188 -20.95 -3.01 1.12
CA SER A 188 -21.64 -4.04 1.90
C SER A 188 -21.87 -3.62 3.35
N THR A 189 -21.02 -2.74 3.91
CA THR A 189 -21.14 -2.27 5.29
C THR A 189 -22.10 -1.09 5.44
N VAL A 190 -22.11 -0.15 4.50
CA VAL A 190 -22.90 1.11 4.59
C VAL A 190 -24.38 0.92 4.27
N LYS A 191 -24.75 -0.06 3.44
CA LYS A 191 -26.15 -0.27 3.01
C LYS A 191 -27.13 -0.59 4.15
N ASN A 192 -26.64 -1.09 5.29
CA ASN A 192 -27.52 -1.47 6.39
C ASN A 192 -28.02 -0.28 7.22
N ASP A 193 -27.27 0.83 7.27
CA ASP A 193 -27.60 1.97 8.14
C ASP A 193 -28.24 3.14 7.35
N GLN A 194 -27.83 3.37 6.09
CA GLN A 194 -28.37 4.47 5.28
C GLN A 194 -29.82 4.27 4.81
N ALA A 195 -30.28 3.02 4.67
CA ALA A 195 -31.65 2.73 4.23
C ALA A 195 -32.72 3.20 5.24
N LYS A 196 -32.34 3.51 6.49
CA LYS A 196 -33.27 3.95 7.54
C LYS A 196 -33.32 5.46 7.76
N ALA A 197 -32.37 6.24 7.25
CA ALA A 197 -32.24 7.67 7.58
C ALA A 197 -32.35 8.64 6.39
N ALA A 198 -32.24 8.18 5.14
CA ALA A 198 -32.17 9.07 3.97
C ALA A 198 -33.55 9.52 3.46
N GLY A 199 -34.23 10.34 4.26
CA GLY A 199 -35.29 11.23 3.77
C GLY A 199 -34.66 12.45 3.09
N LYS A 200 -34.75 12.48 1.75
CA LYS A 200 -34.74 13.69 0.90
C LYS A 200 -33.39 14.40 0.68
N GLY A 201 -32.67 13.90 -0.34
CA GLY A 201 -32.12 14.73 -1.41
C GLY A 201 -31.10 15.80 -1.02
N ASP A 202 -29.88 15.38 -0.68
CA ASP A 202 -28.73 16.27 -0.79
C ASP A 202 -27.80 15.81 -1.91
N ALA A 203 -27.26 16.80 -2.60
CA ALA A 203 -26.64 16.69 -3.89
C ALA A 203 -25.34 15.89 -3.79
N ILE A 204 -25.16 15.03 -4.80
CA ILE A 204 -23.91 14.37 -5.15
C ILE A 204 -23.54 13.21 -4.22
N GLY A 205 -24.39 12.17 -4.21
CA GLY A 205 -24.01 10.80 -3.81
C GLY A 205 -22.98 10.16 -4.74
N ARG A 206 -21.95 10.91 -5.18
CA ARG A 206 -20.82 10.38 -5.95
C ARG A 206 -20.00 9.49 -5.02
N ASP A 207 -19.73 8.29 -5.51
CA ASP A 207 -18.82 7.35 -4.87
C ASP A 207 -17.44 8.00 -4.67
N TRP A 208 -16.76 7.70 -3.56
CA TRP A 208 -15.43 8.26 -3.27
C TRP A 208 -14.42 7.96 -4.38
N ALA A 209 -14.53 6.80 -5.03
CA ALA A 209 -13.70 6.42 -6.17
C ALA A 209 -13.99 7.29 -7.40
N ALA A 210 -15.26 7.70 -7.58
CA ALA A 210 -15.66 8.63 -8.63
C ALA A 210 -15.07 10.03 -8.39
N VAL A 211 -15.15 10.52 -7.14
CA VAL A 211 -14.55 11.79 -6.72
C VAL A 211 -13.04 11.77 -6.95
N PHE A 212 -12.36 10.71 -6.51
CA PHE A 212 -10.93 10.56 -6.74
C PHE A 212 -10.56 10.57 -8.24
N CYS A 213 -11.33 9.87 -9.08
CA CYS A 213 -11.06 9.82 -10.50
C CYS A 213 -11.30 11.16 -11.22
N GLU A 214 -12.45 11.80 -10.99
CA GLU A 214 -12.85 13.00 -11.72
C GLU A 214 -12.26 14.29 -11.14
N ASP A 215 -12.12 14.38 -9.82
CA ASP A 215 -11.74 15.62 -9.14
C ASP A 215 -10.23 15.63 -8.81
N VAL A 216 -9.56 14.47 -8.73
CA VAL A 216 -8.12 14.36 -8.43
C VAL A 216 -7.30 13.89 -9.62
N LEU A 217 -7.58 12.72 -10.18
CA LEU A 217 -6.75 12.14 -11.23
C LEU A 217 -6.88 12.88 -12.57
N LYS A 218 -8.10 13.24 -12.95
CA LYS A 218 -8.37 13.86 -14.25
C LYS A 218 -7.65 15.20 -14.44
N PRO A 219 -7.69 16.16 -13.50
CA PRO A 219 -6.98 17.43 -13.68
C PRO A 219 -5.45 17.27 -13.70
N LEU A 220 -4.92 16.25 -13.01
CA LEU A 220 -3.48 16.07 -12.86
C LEU A 220 -2.84 15.26 -13.99
N PHE A 221 -3.56 14.26 -14.52
CA PHE A 221 -2.91 13.22 -15.35
C PHE A 221 -3.60 12.91 -16.66
N LYS A 222 -4.82 13.40 -16.92
CA LYS A 222 -5.55 13.05 -18.16
C LYS A 222 -4.78 13.45 -19.42
N GLU A 223 -4.10 14.59 -19.39
CA GLU A 223 -3.35 15.10 -20.54
C GLU A 223 -1.99 14.40 -20.69
N SER A 224 -1.31 14.10 -19.58
CA SER A 224 0.04 13.52 -19.59
C SER A 224 0.08 11.99 -19.70
N LEU A 225 -0.95 11.31 -19.17
CA LEU A 225 -1.04 9.85 -19.06
C LEU A 225 -2.45 9.37 -19.41
N PRO A 226 -2.94 9.61 -20.65
CA PRO A 226 -4.31 9.32 -21.03
C PRO A 226 -4.65 7.83 -20.93
N GLU A 227 -3.71 6.94 -21.30
CA GLU A 227 -3.93 5.48 -21.25
C GLU A 227 -4.09 4.99 -19.81
N GLN A 228 -3.20 5.40 -18.90
CA GLN A 228 -3.25 5.01 -17.49
C GLN A 228 -4.47 5.62 -16.79
N TYR A 229 -4.84 6.86 -17.15
CA TYR A 229 -6.05 7.50 -16.66
C TYR A 229 -7.33 6.75 -17.07
N GLU A 230 -7.47 6.35 -18.33
CA GLU A 230 -8.66 5.61 -18.78
C GLU A 230 -8.77 4.22 -18.11
N THR A 231 -7.64 3.53 -17.89
CA THR A 231 -7.62 2.27 -17.10
C THR A 231 -8.12 2.53 -15.67
N LEU A 232 -7.56 3.51 -14.97
CA LEU A 232 -8.01 3.90 -13.63
C LEU A 232 -9.51 4.26 -13.61
N ARG A 233 -9.95 5.02 -14.62
CA ARG A 233 -11.34 5.45 -14.77
C ARG A 233 -12.28 4.26 -14.94
N TYR A 234 -11.92 3.26 -15.74
CA TYR A 234 -12.74 2.07 -15.93
C TYR A 234 -12.96 1.30 -14.61
N HIS A 235 -11.95 1.20 -13.76
CA HIS A 235 -12.06 0.52 -12.46
C HIS A 235 -12.75 1.38 -11.39
N CYS A 236 -12.53 2.70 -11.40
CA CYS A 236 -13.16 3.64 -10.47
C CYS A 236 -14.61 3.97 -10.85
N LEU A 237 -14.97 3.83 -12.12
CA LEU A 237 -16.28 4.15 -12.69
C LEU A 237 -16.69 3.03 -13.67
N PRO A 238 -16.91 1.78 -13.18
CA PRO A 238 -17.39 0.72 -14.01
C PRO A 238 -18.70 1.20 -14.64
N PRO A 239 -18.89 0.97 -15.94
CA PRO A 239 -20.13 1.35 -16.61
C PRO A 239 -21.27 0.77 -15.78
N LEU A 240 -22.30 1.58 -15.50
CA LEU A 240 -23.52 1.06 -14.88
C LEU A 240 -23.91 -0.16 -15.70
N SER A 241 -23.79 -1.34 -15.10
CA SER A 241 -24.13 -2.58 -15.78
C SER A 241 -25.54 -2.37 -16.30
N ARG A 242 -25.70 -2.44 -17.63
CA ARG A 242 -27.01 -2.31 -18.30
C ARG A 242 -27.92 -3.51 -17.98
N ASP A 243 -27.76 -4.12 -16.82
CA ASP A 243 -28.64 -5.13 -16.22
C ASP A 243 -29.90 -4.48 -15.63
N VAL A 244 -30.48 -3.52 -16.37
CA VAL A 244 -31.93 -3.57 -16.51
C VAL A 244 -32.16 -4.77 -17.43
N SER A 245 -32.05 -5.98 -16.86
CA SER A 245 -32.66 -7.17 -17.44
C SER A 245 -34.08 -6.71 -17.76
N PRO A 246 -34.48 -6.60 -19.05
CA PRO A 246 -35.75 -6.00 -19.41
C PRO A 246 -36.78 -6.71 -18.58
N ALA A 247 -37.40 -5.95 -17.66
CA ALA A 247 -38.33 -6.46 -16.69
C ALA A 247 -39.21 -7.43 -17.45
N ARG A 248 -39.07 -8.72 -17.13
CA ARG A 248 -39.73 -9.84 -17.79
C ARG A 248 -41.16 -9.38 -17.93
N SER A 249 -41.55 -8.93 -19.13
CA SER A 249 -42.82 -8.27 -19.34
C SER A 249 -43.84 -9.18 -18.71
N GLU A 250 -44.50 -8.70 -17.66
CA GLU A 250 -45.63 -9.40 -17.09
C GLU A 250 -46.52 -9.68 -18.29
N SER A 251 -46.54 -10.95 -18.68
CA SER A 251 -47.34 -11.44 -19.76
C SER A 251 -48.75 -11.07 -19.37
N SER A 252 -49.26 -10.01 -19.99
CA SER A 252 -50.67 -9.75 -20.11
C SER A 252 -51.31 -11.10 -20.38
N ILE A 253 -52.10 -11.55 -19.42
CA ILE A 253 -53.08 -12.62 -19.56
C ILE A 253 -53.80 -12.37 -20.89
N VAL A 254 -53.49 -13.19 -21.90
CA VAL A 254 -54.35 -13.37 -23.05
C VAL A 254 -55.07 -14.67 -22.79
N ASP A 255 -56.33 -14.55 -22.36
CA ASP A 255 -57.27 -15.66 -22.32
C ASP A 255 -57.39 -16.25 -23.73
N PHE A 256 -56.82 -17.44 -23.93
CA PHE A 256 -57.07 -18.25 -25.11
C PHE A 256 -58.18 -19.26 -24.80
N PRO A 257 -59.26 -19.31 -25.60
CA PRO A 257 -60.33 -20.26 -25.38
C PRO A 257 -59.89 -21.68 -25.75
N GLN A 258 -60.06 -22.54 -24.75
CA GLN A 258 -60.38 -23.97 -24.82
C GLN A 258 -60.76 -24.46 -26.24
N SER A 259 -59.89 -25.30 -26.82
CA SER A 259 -60.29 -26.26 -27.84
C SER A 259 -59.61 -27.58 -27.56
N GLN A 260 -60.47 -28.55 -27.30
CA GLN A 260 -60.21 -29.97 -27.13
C GLN A 260 -59.35 -30.52 -28.28
N SER A 261 -58.48 -31.49 -28.00
CA SER A 261 -58.56 -32.83 -28.57
C SER A 261 -57.26 -33.64 -28.38
N GLN A 262 -57.43 -34.83 -27.79
CA GLN A 262 -56.84 -36.12 -28.22
C GLN A 262 -55.31 -36.26 -28.15
N SER A 263 -54.75 -36.92 -27.13
CA SER A 263 -54.75 -38.36 -26.80
C SER A 263 -53.56 -39.14 -27.38
N ILE A 264 -52.91 -39.88 -26.48
CA ILE A 264 -52.21 -41.18 -26.61
C ILE A 264 -50.66 -41.16 -26.52
N PRO A 265 -50.07 -42.17 -25.82
CA PRO A 265 -48.81 -42.11 -25.10
C PRO A 265 -47.73 -43.03 -25.68
N GLN A 266 -46.47 -42.94 -25.22
CA GLN A 266 -45.54 -44.08 -25.10
C GLN A 266 -44.17 -43.63 -24.53
N GLN A 267 -43.80 -44.15 -23.35
CA GLN A 267 -42.73 -45.15 -23.13
C GLN A 267 -41.30 -44.56 -23.17
N LEU A 268 -40.62 -44.48 -22.03
CA LEU A 268 -39.79 -45.51 -21.36
C LEU A 268 -38.46 -45.83 -22.08
N ALA A 269 -37.41 -45.88 -21.25
CA ALA A 269 -36.05 -46.42 -21.43
C ALA A 269 -34.95 -45.39 -21.82
N ARG A 270 -33.94 -45.11 -20.99
CA ARG A 270 -32.81 -45.94 -20.48
C ARG A 270 -31.67 -46.01 -21.52
N ASN A 271 -30.45 -45.62 -21.08
CA ASN A 271 -29.08 -46.02 -21.49
C ASN A 271 -28.14 -44.80 -21.45
N LEU A 272 -27.16 -44.66 -20.53
CA LEU A 272 -25.90 -45.42 -20.34
C LEU A 272 -25.03 -45.55 -21.60
N SER A 273 -23.98 -44.70 -21.62
CA SER A 273 -22.57 -44.96 -21.97
C SER A 273 -22.19 -45.41 -23.39
N ARG A 274 -21.27 -44.66 -24.04
CA ARG A 274 -19.91 -45.08 -24.53
C ARG A 274 -19.40 -44.18 -25.68
N THR A 275 -18.31 -43.45 -25.44
CA THR A 275 -16.94 -43.60 -26.01
C THR A 275 -16.77 -43.40 -27.51
N ALA A 276 -15.95 -42.41 -27.89
CA ALA A 276 -14.94 -42.58 -28.95
C ALA A 276 -13.76 -41.63 -28.69
N SER A 277 -12.58 -42.17 -28.95
CA SER A 277 -11.26 -41.74 -28.52
C SER A 277 -10.46 -41.24 -29.71
N ILE A 278 -9.65 -40.19 -29.56
CA ILE A 278 -8.49 -39.90 -30.43
C ILE A 278 -7.41 -39.26 -29.51
N SER A 279 -6.50 -40.06 -28.96
CA SER A 279 -5.15 -40.39 -29.49
C SER A 279 -4.08 -39.29 -29.31
N SER A 280 -3.36 -39.44 -28.19
CA SER A 280 -1.91 -39.29 -27.97
C SER A 280 -1.05 -38.29 -28.76
N ARG A 281 -0.40 -37.37 -28.00
CA ARG A 281 1.06 -37.19 -28.08
C ARG A 281 1.66 -36.80 -26.73
N SER A 282 2.57 -37.65 -26.26
CA SER A 282 3.31 -37.59 -25.01
C SER A 282 4.38 -36.49 -25.00
N ARG A 283 4.51 -35.74 -23.88
CA ARG A 283 5.81 -35.27 -23.37
C ARG A 283 5.76 -34.91 -21.87
N THR A 284 6.10 -35.90 -21.06
CA THR A 284 6.91 -35.87 -19.81
C THR A 284 6.91 -34.62 -18.92
N LEU A 285 6.10 -34.70 -17.86
CA LEU A 285 6.40 -34.57 -16.42
C LEU A 285 7.66 -33.84 -15.96
N ASN A 286 7.45 -32.81 -15.11
CA ASN A 286 8.27 -32.62 -13.91
C ASN A 286 7.42 -31.97 -12.79
N ALA A 287 6.73 -32.81 -12.02
CA ALA A 287 6.09 -32.42 -10.77
C ALA A 287 7.00 -32.86 -9.62
N ARG A 288 7.46 -31.90 -8.81
CA ARG A 288 8.27 -32.17 -7.62
C ARG A 288 7.44 -31.82 -6.38
N SER A 289 6.70 -32.82 -5.91
CA SER A 289 6.12 -32.86 -4.58
C SER A 289 7.19 -33.40 -3.61
N LEU A 290 7.40 -32.73 -2.49
CA LEU A 290 8.07 -33.33 -1.33
C LEU A 290 7.18 -33.13 -0.11
N SER A 291 6.72 -34.26 0.42
CA SER A 291 5.97 -34.41 1.66
C SER A 291 6.90 -34.74 2.83
N ARG A 292 6.56 -34.20 3.99
CA ARG A 292 6.57 -34.82 5.34
C ARG A 292 7.88 -35.40 5.88
N ILE A 293 8.33 -34.82 7.00
CA ILE A 293 8.87 -35.57 8.15
C ILE A 293 8.12 -35.10 9.40
N SER A 294 7.43 -36.05 10.04
CA SER A 294 6.94 -35.98 11.42
C SER A 294 7.95 -36.62 12.35
N THR A 295 8.15 -36.02 13.53
CA THR A 295 8.43 -36.61 14.85
C THR A 295 8.78 -35.43 15.76
N SER A 296 8.50 -35.34 17.06
CA SER A 296 7.76 -36.04 18.11
C SER A 296 7.91 -35.14 19.35
N GLN A 297 7.02 -35.27 20.34
CA GLN A 297 7.24 -34.84 21.74
C GLN A 297 7.35 -33.32 22.02
N SER A 298 6.82 -32.73 23.08
CA SER A 298 6.33 -33.27 24.34
C SER A 298 5.30 -32.35 25.01
N ARG A 299 4.55 -32.99 25.89
CA ARG A 299 3.45 -32.52 26.74
C ARG A 299 4.03 -32.08 28.10
N SER A 300 3.71 -30.88 28.60
CA SER A 300 3.77 -30.48 30.03
C SER A 300 2.97 -29.16 30.16
N ARG A 301 1.75 -29.13 30.73
CA ARG A 301 1.35 -29.12 32.16
C ARG A 301 1.94 -27.97 32.99
N SER A 302 1.04 -27.04 33.34
CA SER A 302 0.87 -26.32 34.62
C SER A 302 2.02 -25.55 35.26
N GLY A 303 1.75 -24.29 35.62
CA GLY A 303 2.53 -23.55 36.63
C GLY A 303 2.17 -22.07 36.69
N PHE A 304 1.10 -21.74 37.41
CA PHE A 304 0.82 -20.41 37.95
C PHE A 304 1.84 -20.14 39.06
N VAL A 305 2.68 -19.11 38.91
CA VAL A 305 3.54 -18.60 39.99
C VAL A 305 3.56 -17.07 39.90
N GLU A 306 2.83 -16.49 40.84
CA GLU A 306 2.95 -15.14 41.39
C GLU A 306 4.41 -14.84 41.77
N THR A 307 4.92 -13.65 41.41
CA THR A 307 6.25 -13.22 41.86
C THR A 307 6.22 -11.78 42.38
N ASP A 308 6.32 -11.73 43.71
CA ASP A 308 6.71 -10.63 44.58
C ASP A 308 8.10 -10.06 44.19
N PRO A 309 8.40 -8.75 44.42
CA PRO A 309 9.59 -8.10 43.93
C PRO A 309 10.62 -7.90 45.05
N ASP A 310 11.55 -8.84 45.24
CA ASP A 310 12.86 -8.49 45.83
C ASP A 310 13.89 -9.61 45.67
N ALA A 311 14.83 -9.47 44.72
CA ALA A 311 16.09 -10.22 44.77
C ALA A 311 17.17 -9.59 43.88
N ARG A 312 18.07 -8.90 44.57
CA ARG A 312 19.41 -8.47 44.16
C ARG A 312 20.18 -9.45 43.25
N ALA A 313 20.73 -8.86 42.19
CA ALA A 313 22.11 -8.98 41.71
C ALA A 313 22.78 -10.38 41.61
N ARG A 314 23.03 -10.84 40.38
CA ARG A 314 24.39 -11.20 39.92
C ARG A 314 24.49 -11.45 38.41
N ASP A 315 25.64 -11.04 37.88
CA ASP A 315 26.11 -11.05 36.50
C ASP A 315 25.89 -12.33 35.68
N ARG A 316 25.70 -12.17 34.36
CA ARG A 316 26.73 -12.48 33.34
C ARG A 316 26.22 -12.28 31.91
N SER A 317 26.83 -11.32 31.22
CA SER A 317 26.70 -11.10 29.79
C SER A 317 27.29 -12.25 28.97
N ARG A 318 26.60 -12.66 27.91
CA ARG A 318 27.18 -13.31 26.72
C ARG A 318 26.54 -12.74 25.46
N SER A 319 27.28 -11.81 24.84
CA SER A 319 27.11 -11.37 23.46
C SER A 319 27.44 -12.52 22.49
N VAL A 320 26.54 -12.81 21.55
CA VAL A 320 26.81 -13.69 20.41
C VAL A 320 26.78 -12.84 19.15
N SER A 321 27.94 -12.75 18.50
CA SER A 321 28.15 -12.10 17.22
C SER A 321 27.50 -12.92 16.10
N PHE A 322 26.66 -12.29 15.28
CA PHE A 322 26.25 -12.85 13.99
C PHE A 322 27.38 -12.64 12.98
N ALA A 323 28.04 -13.74 12.60
CA ALA A 323 28.97 -13.78 11.48
C ALA A 323 28.20 -13.95 10.17
N SER A 324 28.39 -12.98 9.28
CA SER A 324 28.05 -12.97 7.86
C SER A 324 28.65 -14.18 7.12
N ARG A 325 27.80 -14.98 6.46
CA ARG A 325 28.22 -15.99 5.49
C ARG A 325 28.11 -15.43 4.07
N SER A 326 29.21 -14.87 3.56
CA SER A 326 29.46 -14.76 2.13
C SER A 326 30.18 -16.03 1.67
N ALA A 327 29.49 -16.86 0.89
CA ALA A 327 30.10 -17.98 0.18
C ALA A 327 30.23 -17.62 -1.31
N GLY A 328 31.30 -16.89 -1.64
CA GLY A 328 31.80 -16.71 -3.00
C GLY A 328 33.18 -17.32 -3.10
N GLY A 329 33.27 -18.55 -3.62
CA GLY A 329 34.53 -19.24 -3.82
C GLY A 329 35.02 -19.09 -5.25
N ILE A 330 36.06 -18.27 -5.47
CA ILE A 330 36.96 -18.41 -6.62
C ILE A 330 38.39 -18.25 -6.11
N ARG A 331 39.19 -19.27 -6.38
CA ARG A 331 40.59 -19.40 -5.97
C ARG A 331 41.49 -18.49 -6.81
N ALA A 332 42.44 -17.83 -6.17
CA ALA A 332 43.67 -17.36 -6.79
C ALA A 332 44.85 -17.55 -5.81
N PRO A 333 46.06 -17.96 -6.27
CA PRO A 333 47.20 -18.21 -5.40
C PRO A 333 48.11 -16.98 -5.34
N VAL A 334 48.40 -16.46 -4.15
CA VAL A 334 49.52 -15.52 -3.96
C VAL A 334 50.31 -15.84 -2.70
N LYS A 335 51.63 -15.79 -2.89
CA LYS A 335 52.74 -16.08 -2.00
C LYS A 335 52.74 -15.25 -0.71
N ALA A 336 53.25 -15.92 0.33
CA ALA A 336 54.15 -15.47 1.38
C ALA A 336 54.19 -13.98 1.77
N GLY A 337 54.00 -13.74 3.07
CA GLY A 337 54.88 -12.83 3.80
C GLY A 337 54.19 -11.79 4.69
N VAL A 338 54.68 -11.75 5.94
CA VAL A 338 54.69 -10.61 6.87
C VAL A 338 53.48 -10.47 7.83
N ARG A 339 53.77 -10.80 9.11
CA ARG A 339 53.01 -10.43 10.32
C ARG A 339 53.31 -8.97 10.71
N PRO A 340 52.31 -8.26 11.28
CA PRO A 340 52.55 -7.42 12.45
C PRO A 340 51.53 -7.76 13.56
N ARG A 341 51.95 -8.28 14.72
CA ARG A 341 52.38 -7.56 15.94
C ARG A 341 51.33 -6.54 16.41
N GLY A 342 50.62 -6.92 17.47
CA GLY A 342 49.45 -6.24 17.98
C GLY A 342 49.72 -4.94 18.73
N GLY A 343 48.67 -4.12 18.79
CA GLY A 343 48.51 -3.00 19.70
C GLY A 343 47.12 -3.08 20.33
N ARG A 344 47.06 -3.38 21.63
CA ARG A 344 45.85 -3.20 22.45
C ARG A 344 45.72 -1.72 22.77
N VAL A 345 44.68 -1.07 22.27
CA VAL A 345 44.24 0.25 22.74
C VAL A 345 42.95 0.05 23.54
N LYS A 346 42.96 0.52 24.80
CA LYS A 346 41.80 0.50 25.71
C LYS A 346 40.77 1.54 25.23
N PRO A 347 39.47 1.21 25.12
CA PRO A 347 38.45 2.23 24.91
C PRO A 347 38.21 3.00 26.21
N LYS A 348 38.34 4.32 26.12
CA LYS A 348 38.02 5.32 27.15
C LYS A 348 36.50 5.44 27.22
N GLN A 349 35.91 5.06 28.35
CA GLN A 349 34.50 5.31 28.65
C GLN A 349 34.24 6.81 28.64
N LEU A 350 33.35 7.27 27.76
CA LEU A 350 32.74 8.59 27.84
C LEU A 350 31.35 8.42 28.44
N SER A 351 31.12 9.22 29.48
CA SER A 351 29.93 9.32 30.29
C SER A 351 28.70 9.68 29.47
N ALA A 352 27.60 8.99 29.75
CA ALA A 352 26.26 9.36 29.32
C ALA A 352 25.86 10.72 29.91
N ALA A 353 25.38 11.62 29.04
CA ALA A 353 24.63 12.80 29.42
C ALA A 353 23.16 12.61 28.98
N PRO A 354 22.18 13.09 29.77
CA PRO A 354 20.76 12.93 29.47
C PRO A 354 20.32 14.00 28.45
N GLY A 355 20.05 13.57 27.22
CA GLY A 355 19.69 14.45 26.10
C GLY A 355 18.21 14.37 25.72
N ALA A 356 17.41 15.20 26.37
CA ALA A 356 16.20 15.88 25.87
C ALA A 356 15.44 15.29 24.65
N SER A 357 14.30 14.67 24.93
CA SER A 357 13.16 14.44 24.01
C SER A 357 12.41 15.74 23.68
N LYS A 358 13.10 16.73 23.08
CA LYS A 358 12.49 18.00 22.63
C LYS A 358 12.19 18.06 21.12
N LEU A 359 12.50 17.01 20.36
CA LEU A 359 12.35 17.05 18.89
C LEU A 359 10.89 16.97 18.41
N CYS A 360 9.97 16.39 19.20
CA CYS A 360 8.58 16.22 18.77
C CYS A 360 7.75 17.53 18.82
N ARG A 361 8.22 18.57 19.53
CA ARG A 361 7.55 19.89 19.55
C ARG A 361 7.88 20.76 18.34
N PHE A 362 8.97 20.50 17.63
CA PHE A 362 9.43 21.38 16.55
C PHE A 362 8.70 21.13 15.22
N VAL A 363 8.24 19.90 14.96
CA VAL A 363 7.44 19.59 13.76
C VAL A 363 6.09 20.32 13.81
N PHE A 364 5.50 20.45 15.00
CA PHE A 364 4.23 21.20 15.17
C PHE A 364 4.39 22.72 15.18
N PHE A 365 5.53 23.28 15.57
CA PHE A 365 5.73 24.74 15.56
C PHE A 365 5.98 25.32 14.17
N GLN A 366 6.36 24.49 13.20
CA GLN A 366 6.53 24.87 11.80
C GLN A 366 5.40 24.34 10.89
N LEU A 367 4.39 23.71 11.48
CA LEU A 367 3.03 23.79 11.00
C LEU A 367 2.53 25.17 11.44
N GLY A 368 2.70 26.15 10.57
CA GLY A 368 1.98 27.42 10.65
C GLY A 368 0.48 27.20 10.44
N ILE A 369 -0.13 26.33 11.24
CA ILE A 369 -1.55 26.38 11.55
C ILE A 369 -1.66 27.69 12.34
N CYS A 370 -1.76 28.80 11.60
CA CYS A 370 -2.45 29.96 12.09
C CYS A 370 -3.79 29.42 12.55
N THR A 371 -3.93 29.23 13.85
CA THR A 371 -5.21 29.29 14.52
C THR A 371 -5.75 30.69 14.24
N TYR A 372 -6.32 30.87 13.05
CA TYR A 372 -7.40 31.82 12.88
C TYR A 372 -8.47 31.34 13.83
N GLY A 373 -8.48 31.94 15.02
CA GLY A 373 -9.65 31.93 15.87
C GLY A 373 -10.80 32.49 15.04
N MET A 374 -11.62 31.61 14.51
CA MET A 374 -12.99 31.97 14.16
C MET A 374 -13.73 32.14 15.48
N LEU A 375 -13.74 33.39 15.94
CA LEU A 375 -14.81 33.95 16.73
C LEU A 375 -16.05 34.12 15.85
#